data_AF-A0A3D0NXY0-F1
#
_entry.id   AF-A0A3D0NXY0-F1
#
_cell.length_a   1.000
_cell.length_b   1.000
_cell.length_c   1.000
_cell.angle_alpha   90.00
_cell.angle_beta   90.00
_cell.angle_gamma   90.00
#
_symmetry.space_group_name_H-M   'P 1'
#
loop_
_entity.id
_entity.type
_entity.pdbx_description
1 polymer ?
#
loop_
_entity_poly.entity_id
_entity_poly.type
_entity_poly.pdbx_seq_one_letter_code
_entity_poly.pdbx_strand_id
1 'polypeptide(L)'
;LGMVNPLPVQLIKDFAAKVSKVYVIEELDPIIETHCKINGVEVIGKDKFSLLGEFSQKTIAQAFDLPAKESVGTDTAIPVRPPMMCAGCP
;
A
#
# COMPACT_ATOMS: atom_id res chain seq x y z
N LEU A 1 -2.02 -2.15 10.90
CA LEU A 1 -1.54 -1.25 11.98
C LEU A 1 -2.54 -1.31 13.13
N GLY A 2 -2.10 -1.53 14.37
CA GLY A 2 -3.00 -1.61 15.54
C GLY A 2 -3.38 -0.24 16.13
N MET A 3 -2.62 0.81 15.81
CA MET A 3 -2.88 2.21 16.18
C MET A 3 -2.25 3.10 15.10
N VAL A 4 -3.06 3.88 14.39
CA VAL A 4 -2.61 4.72 13.25
C VAL A 4 -2.35 6.16 13.69
N ASN A 5 -3.12 6.67 14.67
CA ASN A 5 -2.92 8.02 15.21
C ASN A 5 -3.19 8.05 16.73
N PRO A 6 -2.21 8.42 17.58
CA PRO A 6 -0.82 8.70 17.21
C PRO A 6 -0.10 7.45 16.68
N LEU A 7 0.78 7.62 15.70
CA LEU A 7 1.60 6.53 15.18
C LEU A 7 2.73 6.23 16.21
N PRO A 8 2.93 4.97 16.63
CA PRO A 8 3.80 4.66 17.77
C PRO A 8 5.29 4.68 17.40
N VAL A 9 5.95 5.81 17.65
CA VAL A 9 7.38 6.04 17.29
C VAL A 9 8.32 4.97 17.82
N GLN A 10 8.22 4.61 19.11
CA GLN A 10 9.16 3.66 19.72
C GLN A 10 9.02 2.26 19.10
N LEU A 11 7.79 1.79 18.88
CA LEU A 11 7.55 0.49 18.25
C LEU A 11 8.10 0.45 16.81
N ILE A 12 7.99 1.55 16.07
CA ILE A 12 8.56 1.65 14.71
C ILE A 12 10.09 1.60 14.76
N LYS A 13 10.73 2.32 15.68
CA LYS A 13 12.18 2.30 15.86
C LYS A 13 12.68 0.91 16.25
N ASP A 14 12.01 0.27 17.21
CA ASP A 14 12.35 -1.08 17.67
C ASP A 14 12.21 -2.12 16.55
N PHE A 15 11.26 -1.93 15.64
CA PHE A 15 11.11 -2.76 14.45
C PHE A 15 12.22 -2.49 13.42
N ALA A 16 12.45 -1.21 13.09
CA ALA A 16 13.44 -0.81 12.09
C ALA A 16 14.86 -1.25 12.46
N ALA A 17 15.21 -1.24 13.75
CA ALA A 17 16.51 -1.70 14.24
C ALA A 17 16.78 -3.20 14.03
N LYS A 18 15.75 -4.01 13.73
CA LYS A 18 15.87 -5.47 13.57
C LYS A 18 16.08 -5.89 12.11
N VAL A 19 16.06 -4.96 11.16
CA VAL A 19 16.11 -5.25 9.74
C VAL A 19 17.13 -4.34 9.05
N SER A 20 17.66 -4.79 7.91
CA SER A 20 18.62 -4.01 7.13
C SER A 20 17.97 -2.90 6.30
N LYS A 21 16.71 -3.08 5.91
CA LYS A 21 15.93 -2.12 5.10
C LYS A 21 14.47 -2.13 5.52
N VAL A 22 13.86 -0.95 5.52
CA VAL A 22 12.43 -0.76 5.79
C VAL A 22 11.79 -0.12 4.57
N TYR A 23 10.68 -0.69 4.11
CA TYR A 23 9.86 -0.14 3.03
C TYR A 23 8.53 0.34 3.60
N VAL A 24 8.09 1.54 3.21
CA VAL A 24 6.76 2.06 3.51
C VAL A 24 5.92 2.00 2.24
N ILE A 25 4.91 1.13 2.25
CA ILE A 25 3.96 0.98 1.16
C ILE A 25 2.63 1.57 1.65
N GLU A 26 2.35 2.80 1.24
CA GLU A 26 1.13 3.54 1.60
C GLU A 26 0.53 4.22 0.37
N GLU A 27 -0.79 4.20 0.23
CA GLU A 27 -1.49 4.85 -0.88
C GLU A 27 -1.70 6.34 -0.61
N LEU A 28 -1.77 7.15 -1.67
CA LEU A 28 -1.94 8.61 -1.59
C LEU A 28 -0.75 9.30 -0.90
N ASP A 29 -1.01 10.12 0.10
CA ASP A 29 -0.04 10.98 0.76
C ASP A 29 0.95 10.20 1.65
N PRO A 30 2.21 10.65 1.78
CA PRO A 30 3.25 9.95 2.51
C PRO A 30 3.15 10.16 4.03
N ILE A 31 2.04 9.80 4.66
CA ILE A 31 1.81 10.05 6.10
C ILE A 31 2.77 9.23 6.97
N ILE A 32 2.87 7.93 6.70
CA ILE A 32 3.70 7.00 7.46
C ILE A 32 5.18 7.24 7.13
N GLU A 33 5.52 7.41 5.86
CA GLU A 33 6.89 7.66 5.43
C GLU A 33 7.43 8.96 6.04
N THR A 34 6.66 10.05 5.96
CA THR A 34 7.05 11.34 6.53
C THR A 34 7.23 11.22 8.04
N HIS A 35 6.32 10.52 8.72
CA HIS A 35 6.42 10.30 10.16
C HIS A 35 7.69 9.50 10.53
N CYS A 36 8.01 8.45 9.78
CA CYS A 36 9.24 7.68 9.96
C CYS A 36 10.49 8.55 9.77
N LYS A 37 10.58 9.26 8.64
CA LYS A 37 11.74 10.09 8.27
C LYS A 37 11.99 11.19 9.32
N ILE A 38 10.96 11.92 9.74
CA ILE A 38 11.09 12.99 10.75
C ILE A 38 11.56 12.44 12.11
N ASN A 39 11.19 11.20 12.45
CA ASN A 39 11.61 10.56 13.69
C ASN A 39 12.98 9.85 13.59
N GLY A 40 13.71 10.02 12.48
CA GLY A 40 15.04 9.45 12.27
C GLY A 40 15.03 7.96 11.90
N VAL A 41 13.93 7.45 11.34
CA VAL A 41 13.86 6.09 10.80
C VAL A 41 14.06 6.15 9.29
N GLU A 42 15.14 5.56 8.81
CA GLU A 42 15.42 5.45 7.38
C GLU A 42 14.44 4.46 6.73
N VAL A 43 13.70 4.93 5.72
CA VAL A 43 12.71 4.14 5.00
C VAL A 43 12.73 4.46 3.51
N ILE A 44 12.34 3.48 2.69
CA ILE A 44 12.11 3.65 1.25
C ILE A 44 10.60 3.60 1.03
N GLY A 45 10.00 4.70 0.59
CA GLY A 45 8.59 4.77 0.26
C GLY A 45 8.36 5.35 -1.14
N LYS A 46 7.97 6.61 -1.23
CA LYS A 46 7.57 7.28 -2.47
C LYS A 46 8.67 7.42 -3.53
N ASP A 47 9.93 7.25 -3.15
CA ASP A 47 11.04 7.11 -4.11
C ASP A 47 10.90 5.86 -4.98
N LYS A 48 10.14 4.85 -4.52
CA LYS A 48 9.91 3.57 -5.19
C LYS A 48 8.44 3.34 -5.56
N PHE A 49 7.50 3.93 -4.80
CA PHE A 49 6.07 3.71 -4.96
C PHE A 49 5.32 4.99 -5.32
N SER A 50 4.46 4.95 -6.34
CA SER A 50 3.69 6.12 -6.79
C SER A 50 2.79 6.71 -5.69
N LEU A 51 2.57 8.03 -5.75
CA LEU A 51 1.51 8.72 -4.97
C LEU A 51 0.12 8.40 -5.53
N LEU A 52 0.04 8.12 -6.83
CA LEU A 52 -1.21 7.93 -7.57
C LEU A 52 -1.39 6.47 -7.98
N GLY A 53 -2.64 6.01 -7.93
CA GLY A 53 -3.04 4.67 -8.30
C GLY A 53 -3.15 3.72 -7.09
N GLU A 54 -3.80 2.58 -7.33
CA GLU A 54 -3.98 1.53 -6.33
C GLU A 54 -2.78 0.57 -6.33
N PHE A 55 -2.43 0.05 -5.16
CA PHE A 55 -1.47 -1.05 -5.09
C PHE A 55 -2.19 -2.38 -5.23
N SER A 56 -1.64 -3.21 -6.13
CA SER A 56 -2.02 -4.61 -6.29
C SER A 56 -0.80 -5.48 -6.02
N GLN A 57 -1.00 -6.78 -5.80
CA GLN A 57 0.11 -7.72 -5.66
C GLN A 57 1.03 -7.68 -6.90
N LYS A 58 0.47 -7.40 -8.09
CA LYS A 58 1.21 -7.23 -9.34
C LYS A 58 2.10 -5.99 -9.31
N THR A 59 1.56 -4.83 -8.94
CA THR A 59 2.35 -3.58 -8.93
C THR A 59 3.43 -3.62 -7.86
N ILE A 60 3.15 -4.24 -6.71
CA ILE A 60 4.17 -4.47 -5.68
C ILE A 60 5.26 -5.43 -6.19
N ALA A 61 4.91 -6.57 -6.79
CA ALA A 61 5.91 -7.48 -7.36
C ALA A 61 6.81 -6.79 -8.39
N GLN A 62 6.21 -6.01 -9.31
CA GLN A 62 6.93 -5.21 -10.30
C GLN A 62 7.88 -4.20 -9.65
N ALA A 63 7.45 -3.52 -8.59
CA ALA A 63 8.31 -2.57 -7.88
C ALA A 63 9.57 -3.25 -7.31
N PHE A 64 9.51 -4.55 -6.99
CA PHE A 64 10.64 -5.32 -6.47
C PHE A 64 11.34 -6.20 -7.52
N ASP A 65 11.05 -6.01 -8.81
CA ASP A 65 11.59 -6.84 -9.91
C ASP A 65 11.29 -8.34 -9.72
N LEU A 66 10.19 -8.65 -9.04
CA LEU A 66 9.72 -10.02 -8.80
C LEU A 66 8.74 -10.45 -9.90
N PRO A 67 8.71 -11.75 -10.24
CA PRO A 67 7.74 -12.26 -11.18
C PRO A 67 6.32 -12.03 -10.65
N ALA A 68 5.45 -11.47 -11.50
CA ALA A 68 4.04 -11.36 -11.19
C ALA A 68 3.42 -12.75 -11.13
N LYS A 69 2.56 -13.00 -10.12
CA LYS A 69 1.75 -14.22 -10.11
C LYS A 69 0.74 -14.18 -11.23
N GLU A 70 0.49 -15.33 -11.83
CA GLU A 70 -0.58 -15.48 -12.81
C GLU A 70 -1.94 -15.24 -12.14
N SER A 71 -2.80 -14.50 -12.84
CA SER A 71 -4.20 -14.33 -12.45
C SER A 71 -4.97 -15.60 -12.80
N VAL A 72 -5.84 -16.05 -11.90
CA VAL A 72 -6.76 -17.14 -12.16
C VAL A 72 -8.08 -16.56 -12.69
N GLY A 73 -8.53 -17.05 -13.83
CA GLY A 73 -9.84 -16.74 -14.40
C GLY A 73 -10.93 -17.66 -13.87
N THR A 74 -12.18 -17.39 -14.26
CA THR A 74 -13.30 -18.32 -14.07
C THR A 74 -13.92 -18.62 -15.43
N ASP A 75 -14.26 -19.89 -15.66
CA ASP A 75 -14.94 -20.33 -16.88
C ASP A 75 -16.42 -19.95 -16.89
N THR A 76 -16.96 -19.57 -15.73
CA THR A 76 -18.33 -19.10 -15.60
C THR A 76 -18.47 -17.67 -16.09
N ALA A 77 -19.56 -17.39 -16.81
CA ALA A 77 -19.92 -16.03 -17.18
C ALA A 77 -20.09 -15.18 -15.91
N ILE A 78 -19.25 -14.15 -15.77
CA ILE A 78 -19.37 -13.20 -14.66
C ILE A 78 -20.66 -12.39 -14.90
N PRO A 79 -21.62 -12.41 -13.95
CA PRO A 79 -22.82 -11.61 -14.10
C PRO A 79 -22.44 -10.12 -14.17
N VAL A 80 -23.05 -9.40 -15.10
CA VAL A 80 -22.82 -7.96 -15.22
C VAL A 80 -23.22 -7.27 -13.91
N ARG A 81 -22.37 -6.37 -13.41
CA ARG A 81 -22.75 -5.38 -12.39
C ARG A 81 -23.15 -4.10 -13.12
N PRO A 82 -24.42 -3.96 -13.54
CA PRO A 82 -24.88 -2.68 -14.04
C PRO A 82 -24.68 -1.62 -12.94
N PRO A 83 -24.37 -0.36 -13.30
CA PRO A 83 -24.32 0.72 -12.33
C PRO A 83 -25.63 0.76 -11.54
N MET A 84 -25.54 0.58 -10.22
CA MET A 84 -26.67 0.88 -9.34
C MET A 84 -26.70 2.39 -9.14
N MET A 85 -27.51 3.08 -9.94
CA MET A 85 -27.86 4.47 -9.66
C MET A 85 -28.64 4.51 -8.34
N CYS A 86 -28.42 5.53 -7.51
CA CYS A 86 -29.21 5.74 -6.31
C CYS A 86 -30.71 5.77 -6.66
N ALA A 87 -31.55 5.15 -5.83
CA ALA A 87 -33.00 5.22 -5.98
C ALA A 87 -33.44 6.70 -5.86
N GLY A 88 -33.65 7.37 -6.98
CA GLY A 88 -34.12 8.76 -7.04
C GLY A 88 -33.19 9.78 -7.70
N CYS A 89 -32.05 9.39 -8.27
CA CYS A 89 -31.38 10.27 -9.26
C CYS A 89 -32.17 10.18 -10.59
N PRO A 90 -32.59 11.30 -11.21
CA PRO A 90 -33.10 11.29 -12.58
C PRO A 90 -32.04 10.78 -13.57
#